data_AF-A0A1G2ZSD4-F1
#
_entry.id   AF-A0A1G2ZSD4-F1
#
_cell.length_a   1.000
_cell.length_b   1.000
_cell.length_c   1.000
_cell.angle_alpha   90.00
_cell.angle_beta   90.00
_cell.angle_gamma   90.00
#
_symmetry.space_group_name_H-M   'P 1'
#
loop_
_entity.id
_entity.type
_entity.pdbx_description
1 polymer ?
#
loop_
_entity_poly.entity_id
_entity_poly.type
_entity_poly.pdbx_seq_one_letter_code
_entity_poly.pdbx_strand_id
1 'polypeptide(L)'
;MILFCEGYTKPTEVDFDSVRDLIYEDVHEKKQRIAMAKYFQQLQDAATIDNYLAGSSQRPQKPTEGKATPDLPKRPQVSAKR
;
A
#
# COMPACT_ATOMS: atom_id res chain seq x y z
N MET A 1 37.25 9.17 10.82
CA MET A 1 37.53 8.35 12.02
C MET A 1 37.90 6.96 11.54
N ILE A 2 39.06 6.46 11.94
CA ILE A 2 39.56 5.13 11.55
C ILE A 2 39.74 4.35 12.85
N LEU A 3 39.12 3.17 12.93
CA LEU A 3 39.18 2.29 14.09
C LEU A 3 40.18 1.15 13.79
N PHE A 4 41.12 0.92 14.70
CA PHE A 4 42.03 -0.22 14.64
C PHE A 4 41.38 -1.43 15.34
N CYS A 5 41.29 -2.56 14.64
CA CYS A 5 40.66 -3.77 15.16
C CYS A 5 41.71 -4.61 15.88
N GLU A 6 41.62 -4.72 17.21
CA GLU A 6 42.64 -5.40 18.04
C GLU A 6 42.49 -6.93 18.09
N GLY A 7 41.45 -7.49 17.48
CA GLY A 7 41.23 -8.92 17.38
C GLY A 7 39.76 -9.30 17.25
N TYR A 8 39.51 -10.61 17.16
CA TYR A 8 38.17 -11.20 17.08
C TYR A 8 37.91 -12.07 18.31
N THR A 9 36.69 -12.01 18.82
CA THR A 9 36.21 -12.98 19.81
C THR A 9 35.82 -14.28 19.12
N LYS A 10 35.80 -15.38 19.87
CA LYS A 10 35.29 -16.65 19.34
C LYS A 10 33.76 -16.56 19.24
N PRO A 11 33.17 -16.89 18.08
CA PRO A 11 31.71 -16.97 17.96
C PRO A 11 31.16 -18.00 18.95
N THR A 12 30.07 -17.63 19.62
CA THR A 12 29.36 -18.58 20.49
C THR A 12 28.45 -19.43 19.60
N GLU A 13 28.61 -20.75 19.65
CA GLU A 13 27.68 -21.69 19.05
C GLU A 13 26.42 -21.73 19.92
N VAL A 14 25.34 -21.16 19.40
CA VAL A 14 24.01 -21.17 20.04
C VAL A 14 23.15 -22.21 19.37
N ASP A 15 22.55 -23.08 20.17
CA ASP A 15 21.60 -24.08 19.69
C ASP A 15 20.32 -23.39 19.18
N PHE A 16 19.79 -23.85 18.05
CA PHE A 16 18.64 -23.23 17.42
C PHE A 16 17.40 -23.30 18.31
N ASP A 17 17.18 -24.44 18.99
CA ASP A 17 16.02 -24.62 19.85
C ASP A 17 16.03 -23.62 21.02
N SER A 18 17.23 -23.22 21.49
CA SER A 18 17.37 -22.23 22.57
C SER A 18 16.94 -20.80 22.19
N VAL A 19 16.94 -20.47 20.89
CA VAL A 19 16.60 -19.12 20.38
C VAL A 19 15.35 -19.11 19.51
N ARG A 20 14.70 -20.26 19.32
CA ARG A 20 13.57 -20.44 18.42
C ARG A 20 12.41 -19.49 18.73
N ASP A 21 12.09 -19.32 20.01
CA ASP A 21 10.97 -18.46 20.45
C ASP A 21 11.25 -16.98 20.15
N LEU A 22 12.49 -16.53 20.38
CA LEU A 22 12.92 -15.16 20.05
C LEU A 22 12.85 -14.90 18.55
N ILE A 23 13.30 -15.86 17.74
CA ILE A 23 13.20 -15.77 16.27
C ILE A 23 11.74 -15.77 15.84
N TYR A 24 10.90 -16.60 16.46
CA TYR A 24 9.47 -16.65 16.14
C TYR A 24 8.79 -15.32 16.44
N GLU A 25 9.02 -14.73 17.61
CA GLU A 25 8.46 -13.44 18.01
C GLU A 25 8.81 -12.34 17.00
N ASP A 26 10.09 -12.20 16.66
CA ASP A 26 10.59 -11.21 15.69
C ASP A 26 9.98 -11.42 14.29
N VAL A 27 9.96 -12.66 13.81
CA VAL A 27 9.37 -12.99 12.50
C VAL A 27 7.86 -12.74 12.51
N HIS A 28 7.18 -13.07 13.61
CA HIS A 28 5.76 -12.86 13.76
C HIS A 28 5.41 -11.37 13.70
N GLU A 29 6.11 -10.53 14.48
CA GLU A 29 5.92 -9.09 14.48
C GLU A 29 6.14 -8.49 13.09
N LYS A 30 7.23 -8.89 12.40
CA LYS A 30 7.54 -8.43 11.05
C LYS A 30 6.45 -8.81 10.05
N LYS A 31 5.94 -10.04 10.10
CA LYS A 31 4.84 -10.49 9.22
C LYS A 31 3.55 -9.74 9.51
N GLN A 32 3.22 -9.52 10.77
CA GLN A 32 2.06 -8.73 11.16
C GLN A 32 2.17 -7.30 10.60
N ARG A 33 3.34 -6.65 10.72
CA ARG A 33 3.57 -5.31 10.19
C ARG A 33 3.33 -5.24 8.67
N ILE A 34 3.83 -6.22 7.92
CA ILE A 34 3.61 -6.30 6.46
C ILE A 34 2.12 -6.47 6.14
N ALA A 35 1.43 -7.36 6.85
CA ALA A 35 0.01 -7.61 6.64
C ALA A 35 -0.84 -6.36 6.94
N MET A 36 -0.55 -5.68 8.05
CA MET A 36 -1.22 -4.43 8.44
C MET A 36 -0.98 -3.32 7.42
N ALA A 37 0.26 -3.13 6.96
CA ALA A 37 0.56 -2.14 5.94
C ALA A 37 -0.20 -2.41 4.63
N LYS A 38 -0.24 -3.67 4.19
CA LYS A 38 -0.99 -4.07 3.00
C LYS A 38 -2.49 -3.80 3.15
N TYR A 39 -3.07 -4.16 4.29
CA TYR A 39 -4.49 -3.95 4.53
C TYR A 39 -4.84 -2.45 4.64
N PHE A 40 -3.99 -1.67 5.29
CA PHE A 40 -4.15 -0.22 5.37
C PHE A 40 -4.08 0.45 4.00
N GLN A 41 -3.19 -0.02 3.10
CA GLN A 41 -3.16 0.46 1.72
C GLN A 41 -4.48 0.16 1.00
N GLN A 42 -4.99 -1.06 1.13
CA GLN A 42 -6.28 -1.44 0.54
C GLN A 42 -7.43 -0.57 1.05
N LEU A 43 -7.45 -0.26 2.35
CA LEU A 43 -8.44 0.63 2.95
C LEU A 43 -8.35 2.05 2.36
N GLN A 44 -7.14 2.59 2.22
CA GLN A 44 -6.94 3.91 1.62
C GLN A 44 -7.37 3.95 0.15
N ASP A 45 -7.03 2.92 -0.61
CA ASP A 45 -7.38 2.83 -2.04
C ASP A 45 -8.89 2.73 -2.26
N ALA A 46 -9.61 2.09 -1.34
CA ALA A 46 -11.06 1.94 -1.37
C ALA A 46 -11.82 3.13 -0.71
N ALA A 47 -11.13 3.99 0.03
CA ALA A 47 -11.74 5.11 0.73
C ALA A 47 -11.86 6.36 -0.17
N THR A 48 -12.87 7.18 0.12
CA THR A 48 -12.92 8.57 -0.36
C THR A 48 -12.35 9.48 0.70
N ILE A 49 -11.29 10.22 0.37
CA ILE A 49 -10.55 11.09 1.28
C ILE A 49 -10.61 12.52 0.73
N ASP A 50 -11.28 13.40 1.46
CA ASP A 50 -11.39 14.83 1.12
C ASP A 50 -10.51 15.65 2.07
N ASN A 51 -9.51 16.35 1.52
CA ASN A 51 -8.63 17.27 2.27
C ASN A 51 -9.05 18.72 2.01
N TYR A 52 -9.83 19.28 2.95
CA TYR A 52 -10.37 20.63 2.84
C TYR A 52 -9.32 21.75 2.98
N LEU A 53 -8.18 21.49 3.62
CA LEU A 53 -7.11 22.49 3.79
C LEU A 53 -6.23 22.58 2.53
N ALA A 54 -5.96 21.45 1.90
CA ALA A 54 -5.21 21.37 0.65
C ALA A 54 -6.09 21.51 -0.60
N GLY A 55 -7.43 21.46 -0.46
CA GLY A 55 -8.39 21.51 -1.55
C GLY A 55 -8.37 20.28 -2.46
N SER A 56 -7.84 19.14 -2.01
CA SER A 56 -7.73 17.91 -2.80
C SER A 56 -8.75 16.85 -2.37
N SER A 57 -9.16 16.01 -3.32
CA SER A 57 -10.06 14.86 -3.08
C SER A 57 -9.48 13.64 -3.77
N GLN A 58 -9.33 12.55 -3.02
CA GLN A 58 -8.97 11.24 -3.53
C GLN A 58 -10.21 10.35 -3.46
N ARG A 59 -10.62 9.81 -4.61
CA ARG A 59 -11.77 8.89 -4.71
C ARG A 59 -11.34 7.62 -5.44
N PRO A 60 -11.84 6.44 -5.06
CA PRO A 60 -11.56 5.21 -5.79
C PRO A 60 -12.11 5.35 -7.22
N GLN A 61 -11.28 5.10 -8.23
CA GLN A 61 -11.77 5.02 -9.61
C GLN A 61 -12.59 3.73 -9.77
N LYS A 62 -13.85 3.85 -10.21
CA LYS A 62 -14.61 2.67 -10.65
C LYS A 62 -13.85 2.03 -11.81
N PRO A 63 -13.68 0.70 -11.84
CA PRO A 63 -13.18 0.02 -13.02
C PRO A 63 -14.11 0.37 -14.19
N THR A 64 -13.58 1.07 -15.19
CA THR A 64 -14.30 1.28 -16.45
C THR A 64 -14.37 -0.04 -17.19
N GLU A 65 -15.49 -0.75 -17.01
CA GLU A 65 -15.93 -1.74 -17.99
C GLU A 65 -15.98 -1.06 -19.36
N GLY A 66 -15.28 -1.64 -20.34
CA GLY A 66 -15.09 -1.07 -21.66
C GLY A 66 -16.42 -0.70 -22.30
N LYS A 67 -16.59 0.58 -22.65
CA LYS A 67 -17.70 1.06 -23.47
C LYS A 67 -17.49 0.63 -24.92
N ALA A 68 -17.97 -0.56 -25.27
CA ALA A 68 -18.57 -0.76 -26.59
C ALA A 68 -20.00 -0.22 -26.50
N THR A 69 -20.22 1.04 -26.84
CA THR A 69 -21.57 1.57 -27.07
C THR A 69 -22.01 1.22 -28.49
N PRO A 70 -23.09 0.45 -28.70
CA PRO A 70 -23.81 0.51 -29.96
C PRO A 70 -24.47 1.88 -30.08
N ASP A 71 -24.30 2.48 -31.25
CA ASP A 71 -24.77 3.80 -31.65
C ASP A 71 -26.30 3.92 -31.45
N LEU A 72 -26.73 4.85 -30.60
CA LEU A 72 -28.13 5.25 -30.45
C LEU A 72 -28.32 6.59 -31.17
N PRO A 73 -29.39 6.75 -31.97
CA PRO A 73 -29.52 7.86 -32.90
C PRO A 73 -29.61 9.21 -32.19
N LYS A 74 -28.75 10.15 -32.60
CA LYS A 74 -28.68 11.53 -32.10
C LYS A 74 -30.01 12.26 -32.34
N ARG A 75 -30.64 12.76 -31.27
CA ARG A 75 -31.78 13.69 -31.37
C ARG A 75 -31.30 15.04 -31.95
N PRO A 76 -32.08 15.68 -32.82
CA PRO A 76 -31.69 16.96 -33.43
C PRO A 76 -31.68 18.07 -32.38
N GLN A 77 -30.57 18.81 -32.31
CA GLN A 77 -30.47 20.02 -31.49
C GLN A 77 -31.13 21.18 -32.23
N VAL A 78 -32.14 21.78 -31.61
CA VAL A 78 -32.74 23.04 -32.09
C VAL A 78 -31.83 24.19 -31.63
N SER A 79 -31.15 24.81 -32.59
CA SER A 79 -30.31 25.99 -32.38
C SER A 79 -31.17 27.23 -32.17
N ALA A 80 -31.16 27.81 -30.98
CA ALA A 80 -31.78 29.10 -30.70
C ALA A 80 -30.78 30.22 -31.02
N LYS A 81 -30.98 30.86 -32.17
CA LYS A 81 -30.29 32.10 -32.57
C LYS A 81 -31.06 33.30 -31.98
N ARG A 82 -30.38 34.16 -31.21
CA ARG A 82 -30.73 35.57 -31.04
C ARG A 82 -29.44 36.37 -31.11
#